data_AF-A0A926KSI8-F1
#
_entry.id   AF-A0A926KSI8-F1
#
_cell.length_a   1.000
_cell.length_b   1.000
_cell.length_c   1.000
_cell.angle_alpha   90.00
_cell.angle_beta   90.00
_cell.angle_gamma   90.00
#
_symmetry.space_group_name_H-M   'P 1'
#
loop_
_entity.id
_entity.type
_entity.pdbx_description
1 polymer ?
#
loop_
_entity_poly.entity_id
_entity_poly.type
_entity_poly.pdbx_seq_one_letter_code
_entity_poly.pdbx_strand_id
1 'polypeptide(L)'
;MIGIHPVHRRMAEIHTQAMRLGGYEMLPYKVQCELQQCVVLNATIVMKLDGLKTLALHAQEMNDMDWVAELCGKIDELETLMI
;
A
#
# COMPACT_ATOMS: atom_id res chain seq x y z
N MET A 1 5.62 -3.65 11.63
CA MET A 1 4.20 -3.35 11.94
C MET A 1 3.43 -3.51 10.64
N ILE A 2 2.19 -4.03 10.60
CA ILE A 2 1.40 -3.99 9.36
C ILE A 2 0.72 -2.61 9.34
N GLY A 3 1.29 -1.66 8.60
CA GLY A 3 0.64 -0.39 8.34
C GLY A 3 -0.64 -0.60 7.54
N ILE A 4 -1.77 -0.02 7.98
CA ILE A 4 -3.04 -0.10 7.27
C ILE A 4 -3.36 1.28 6.68
N HIS A 5 -2.84 1.54 5.49
CA HIS A 5 -3.16 2.73 4.71
C HIS A 5 -4.68 2.90 4.52
N PRO A 6 -5.21 4.15 4.53
CA PRO A 6 -6.63 4.42 4.28
C PRO A 6 -7.18 3.74 3.02
N VAL A 7 -6.33 3.55 2.00
CA VAL A 7 -6.70 2.82 0.78
C VAL A 7 -7.06 1.36 1.04
N HIS A 8 -6.37 0.67 1.96
CA HIS A 8 -6.69 -0.71 2.32
C HIS A 8 -8.02 -0.78 3.07
N ARG A 9 -8.27 0.17 3.98
CA ARG A 9 -9.58 0.30 4.66
C ARG A 9 -10.69 0.50 3.64
N ARG A 10 -10.48 1.40 2.68
CA ARG A 10 -11.48 1.68 1.65
C ARG A 10 -11.74 0.49 0.73
N MET A 11 -10.70 -0.23 0.31
CA MET A 11 -10.87 -1.47 -0.45
C MET A 11 -11.67 -2.51 0.34
N ALA A 12 -11.40 -2.67 1.64
CA ALA A 12 -12.13 -3.61 2.50
C ALA A 12 -13.62 -3.22 2.66
N GLU A 13 -13.92 -1.92 2.79
CA GLU A 13 -15.29 -1.41 2.81
C GLU A 13 -16.04 -1.73 1.51
N ILE A 14 -15.41 -1.46 0.36
CA ILE A 14 -16.01 -1.74 -0.96
C ILE A 14 -16.23 -3.24 -1.13
N HIS A 15 -15.26 -4.07 -0.76
CA HIS A 15 -15.41 -5.52 -0.78
C HIS A 15 -16.60 -5.99 0.07
N THR A 16 -16.73 -5.46 1.29
CA THR A 16 -17.84 -5.78 2.19
C THR A 16 -19.19 -5.38 1.57
N GLN A 17 -19.25 -4.23 0.89
CA GLN A 17 -20.44 -3.80 0.16
C GLN A 17 -20.77 -4.73 -1.00
N ALA A 18 -19.78 -5.13 -1.80
CA ALA A 18 -19.96 -6.07 -2.91
C ALA A 18 -20.55 -7.40 -2.42
N MET A 19 -20.01 -7.96 -1.33
CA MET A 19 -20.51 -9.22 -0.76
C MET A 19 -21.95 -9.12 -0.27
N ARG A 20 -22.36 -7.96 0.27
CA ARG A 20 -23.76 -7.72 0.66
C ARG A 20 -24.69 -7.59 -0.54
N LEU A 21 -24.21 -7.09 -1.67
CA LEU A 21 -24.98 -6.92 -2.89
C LEU A 21 -24.99 -8.17 -3.79
N GLY A 22 -24.22 -9.20 -3.43
CA GLY A 22 -24.14 -10.46 -4.18
C GLY A 22 -23.04 -10.50 -5.25
N GLY A 23 -22.11 -9.54 -5.26
CA GLY A 23 -20.99 -9.50 -6.20
C GLY A 23 -20.46 -8.09 -6.46
N TYR A 24 -19.29 -8.00 -7.11
CA TYR A 24 -18.69 -6.71 -7.47
C TYR A 24 -19.43 -6.04 -8.64
N GLU A 25 -19.97 -6.83 -9.54
CA GLU A 25 -20.83 -6.45 -10.65
C GLU A 25 -22.12 -5.74 -10.21
N MET A 26 -22.55 -5.96 -8.95
CA MET A 26 -23.71 -5.31 -8.36
C MET A 26 -23.38 -3.94 -7.74
N LEU A 27 -22.10 -3.57 -7.67
CA LEU A 27 -21.70 -2.25 -7.19
C LEU A 27 -22.11 -1.15 -8.17
N PRO A 28 -22.53 0.03 -7.68
CA PRO A 28 -22.71 1.20 -8.54
C PRO A 28 -21.43 1.53 -9.31
N TYR A 29 -21.56 1.96 -10.57
CA TYR A 29 -20.41 2.31 -11.43
C TYR A 29 -19.40 3.24 -10.74
N LYS A 30 -19.88 4.24 -10.00
CA LYS A 30 -19.02 5.16 -9.24
C LYS A 30 -18.14 4.44 -8.20
N VAL A 31 -18.68 3.43 -7.52
CA VAL A 31 -17.95 2.63 -6.54
C VAL A 31 -16.95 1.69 -7.22
N GLN A 32 -17.27 1.19 -8.42
CA GLN A 32 -16.32 0.42 -9.23
C GLN A 32 -15.13 1.29 -9.69
N CYS A 33 -15.38 2.53 -10.14
CA CYS A 33 -14.31 3.48 -10.46
C CYS A 33 -13.44 3.79 -9.24
N GLU A 34 -14.07 3.99 -8.08
CA GLU A 34 -13.36 4.23 -6.82
C GLU A 34 -12.50 3.02 -6.42
N LEU A 35 -13.00 1.80 -6.57
CA LEU A 35 -12.23 0.58 -6.35
C LEU A 35 -11.00 0.54 -7.24
N GLN A 36 -11.15 0.87 -8.53
CA GLN A 36 -10.02 0.93 -9.46
C GLN A 36 -8.96 1.95 -9.02
N GLN A 37 -9.38 3.15 -8.59
CA GLN A 37 -8.48 4.16 -8.05
C GLN A 37 -7.75 3.64 -6.78
N CYS A 38 -8.47 2.95 -5.90
CA CYS A 38 -7.88 2.36 -4.70
C CYS A 38 -6.82 1.29 -5.06
N VAL A 39 -7.11 0.44 -6.05
CA VAL A 39 -6.17 -0.59 -6.52
C VAL A 39 -4.90 0.04 -7.09
N VAL A 40 -5.02 1.10 -7.91
CA VAL A 40 -3.86 1.81 -8.48
C VAL A 40 -2.99 2.43 -7.38
N LEU A 41 -3.61 3.07 -6.39
CA LEU A 41 -2.88 3.66 -5.26
C LEU A 41 -2.22 2.58 -4.40
N ASN A 42 -2.93 1.48 -4.12
CA ASN A 42 -2.39 0.33 -3.41
C ASN A 42 -1.17 -0.26 -4.12
N ALA A 43 -1.25 -0.48 -5.44
CA ALA A 43 -0.14 -1.00 -6.22
C ALA A 43 1.08 -0.05 -6.16
N THR A 44 0.84 1.26 -6.24
CA THR A 44 1.90 2.27 -6.15
C THR A 44 2.61 2.23 -4.80
N ILE A 45 1.85 2.12 -3.70
CA ILE A 45 2.38 2.03 -2.34
C ILE A 45 3.23 0.78 -2.17
N VAL A 46 2.70 -0.38 -2.59
CA VAL A 46 3.40 -1.67 -2.49
C VAL A 46 4.71 -1.65 -3.29
N MET A 47 4.67 -1.21 -4.55
CA MET A 47 5.86 -1.14 -5.39
C MET A 47 6.96 -0.24 -4.79
N LYS A 48 6.59 0.90 -4.22
CA LYS A 48 7.56 1.81 -3.57
C LYS A 48 8.17 1.18 -2.32
N LEU A 49 7.33 0.60 -1.47
CA LEU A 49 7.78 -0.01 -0.22
C LEU A 49 8.70 -1.21 -0.49
N ASP A 50 8.33 -2.08 -1.42
CA ASP A 50 9.16 -3.22 -1.82
C ASP A 50 10.49 -2.76 -2.42
N GLY A 51 10.46 -1.76 -3.31
CA GLY A 51 11.68 -1.18 -3.88
C GLY A 51 12.63 -0.62 -2.81
N LEU A 52 12.11 0.13 -1.83
CA LEU A 52 12.89 0.65 -0.72
C LEU A 52 13.48 -0.47 0.15
N LYS A 53 12.70 -1.52 0.45
CA LYS A 53 13.16 -2.67 1.23
C LYS A 53 14.27 -3.45 0.51
N THR A 54 14.14 -3.65 -0.80
CA THR A 54 15.19 -4.29 -1.60
C THR A 54 16.46 -3.45 -1.62
N LEU A 55 16.35 -2.13 -1.79
CA LEU A 55 17.51 -1.24 -1.74
C LEU A 55 18.18 -1.25 -0.36
N ALA A 56 17.39 -1.27 0.72
CA ALA A 56 17.93 -1.30 2.08
C ALA A 56 18.70 -2.59 2.35
N LEU A 57 18.19 -3.72 1.83
CA LEU A 57 18.90 -5.00 1.87
C LEU A 57 20.25 -4.93 1.12
N HIS A 58 20.27 -4.41 -0.11
CA HIS A 58 21.52 -4.26 -0.85
C HIS A 58 22.52 -3.34 -0.13
N ALA A 59 22.06 -2.21 0.42
CA ALA A 59 22.90 -1.30 1.19
C ALA A 59 23.52 -2.00 2.42
N GLN A 60 22.72 -2.81 3.11
CA GLN A 60 23.19 -3.64 4.23
C GLN A 60 24.24 -4.67 3.78
N GLU A 61 24.01 -5.36 2.66
CA GLU A 61 24.97 -6.34 2.10
C GLU A 61 26.30 -5.68 1.70
N MET A 62 26.29 -4.39 1.36
CA MET A 62 27.49 -3.60 1.05
C MET A 62 28.15 -2.95 2.28
N ASN A 63 27.60 -3.16 3.49
CA ASN A 63 27.98 -2.46 4.73
C ASN A 63 27.85 -0.92 4.66
N ASP A 64 26.99 -0.40 3.78
CA ASP A 64 26.70 1.04 3.70
C ASP A 64 25.59 1.41 4.69
N MET A 65 25.97 1.56 5.96
CA MET A 65 25.02 1.78 7.05
C MET A 65 24.35 3.16 7.03
N ASP A 66 25.00 4.16 6.42
CA ASP A 66 24.41 5.50 6.24
C ASP A 66 23.26 5.41 5.23
N TRP A 67 23.46 4.69 4.13
CA TRP A 67 22.41 4.47 3.16
C TRP A 67 21.26 3.59 3.70
N VAL A 68 21.57 2.58 4.52
CA VAL A 68 20.56 1.81 5.25
C VAL A 68 19.69 2.74 6.11
N ALA A 69 20.30 3.64 6.88
CA ALA A 69 19.57 4.56 7.74
C ALA A 69 18.66 5.51 6.94
N GLU A 70 19.15 6.03 5.81
CA GLU A 70 18.34 6.87 4.90
C GLU A 70 17.13 6.10 4.35
N LEU A 71 17.34 4.86 3.89
CA LEU A 71 16.29 4.03 3.31
C LEU A 71 15.24 3.61 4.35
N CYS A 72 15.68 3.24 5.56
CA CYS A 72 14.78 2.97 6.68
C CYS A 72 13.94 4.21 7.03
N GLY A 73 14.53 5.41 7.04
CA GLY A 73 13.78 6.66 7.26
C GLY A 73 12.67 6.87 6.22
N LYS A 74 12.96 6.62 4.93
CA LYS A 74 11.95 6.70 3.86
C LYS A 74 10.84 5.65 4.00
N ILE A 75 11.18 4.46 4.48
CA ILE A 75 10.20 3.40 4.76
C ILE A 75 9.29 3.86 5.91
N ASP A 76 9.86 4.38 7.00
CA ASP A 76 9.12 4.85 8.18
C ASP A 76 8.19 6.03 7.83
N GLU A 77 8.64 6.97 7.00
CA GLU A 77 7.80 8.05 6.48
C GLU A 77 6.60 7.52 5.71
N LEU A 78 6.83 6.52 4.84
CA LEU A 78 5.78 5.91 4.03
C LEU A 78 4.81 5.07 4.88
N GLU A 79 5.32 4.38 5.91
CA GLU A 79 4.52 3.62 6.87
C GLU A 79 3.74 4.53 7.84
N THR A 80 4.23 5.74 8.15
CA THR A 80 3.51 6.73 8.98
C THR A 80 2.22 7.20 8.32
N LEU A 81 2.19 7.24 6.98
CA LEU A 81 0.97 7.52 6.22
C LEU A 81 -0.06 6.37 6.30
N MET A 82 0.29 5.25 6.94
CA MET A 82 -0.54 4.05 7.04
C MET A 82 -1.28 3.87 8.38
N ILE A 83 -1.44 4.93 9.16
CA ILE A 83 -2.09 4.91 10.49
C ILE A 83 -3.47 5.57 10.42
#